data_AF-M2N8C4-F1
#
_entry.id   AF-M2N8C4-F1
#
_cell.length_a   1.000
_cell.length_b   1.000
_cell.length_c   1.000
_cell.angle_alpha   90.00
_cell.angle_beta   90.00
_cell.angle_gamma   90.00
#
_symmetry.space_group_name_H-M   'P 1'
#
loop_
_entity.id
_entity.type
_entity.pdbx_description
1 polymer ?
#
loop_
_entity_poly.entity_id
_entity_poly.type
_entity_poly.pdbx_seq_one_letter_code
_entity_poly.pdbx_strand_id
1 'polypeptide(L)' 'MSKAILAFVEWVWQTFGILIRINAETYKFNAASGKDLERAGFRCEGGRPDAVVKNGVISATLM' A
#
# COMPACT_ATOMS: atom_id res chain seq x y z
N MET A 1 0.91 1.91 14.36
CA MET A 1 1.38 0.89 13.40
C MET A 1 0.40 -0.27 13.47
N SER A 2 -0.31 -0.53 12.38
CA SER A 2 -1.27 -1.64 12.32
C SER A 2 -0.55 -3.00 12.41
N LYS A 3 -0.86 -3.78 13.46
CA LYS A 3 -0.38 -5.18 13.58
C LYS A 3 -0.92 -6.07 12.44
N ALA A 4 -2.05 -5.69 11.85
CA ALA A 4 -2.70 -6.46 10.81
C ALA A 4 -1.89 -6.50 9.51
N ILE A 5 -1.22 -5.41 9.12
CA ILE A 5 -0.42 -5.38 7.88
C ILE A 5 0.79 -6.32 7.99
N LEU A 6 1.48 -6.28 9.13
CA LEU A 6 2.63 -7.17 9.37
C LEU A 6 2.21 -8.64 9.36
N ALA A 7 1.15 -8.98 10.11
CA ALA A 7 0.63 -10.35 10.15
C ALA A 7 0.15 -10.82 8.78
N PHE A 8 -0.48 -9.94 8.00
CA PHE A 8 -0.90 -10.25 6.63
C PHE A 8 0.31 -10.51 5.73
N VAL A 9 1.31 -9.62 5.72
CA VAL A 9 2.52 -9.77 4.90
C VAL A 9 3.22 -11.09 5.21
N GLU A 10 3.44 -11.40 6.49
CA GLU A 10 4.04 -12.66 6.92
C GLU A 10 3.24 -13.87 6.43
N TRP A 11 1.91 -13.84 6.62
CA TRP A 11 1.03 -14.92 6.19
C TRP A 11 1.05 -15.14 4.67
N VAL A 12 1.02 -14.08 3.86
CA VAL A 12 1.03 -14.21 2.39
C VAL A 12 2.34 -14.87 1.93
N TRP A 13 3.48 -14.47 2.48
CA TRP A 13 4.78 -15.09 2.14
C TRP A 13 4.85 -16.58 2.51
N GLN A 14 4.23 -16.99 3.62
CA GLN A 14 4.20 -18.39 4.05
C GLN A 14 3.18 -19.24 3.27
N THR A 15 2.10 -18.61 2.79
CA THR A 15 0.96 -19.32 2.17
C THR A 15 1.18 -19.60 0.70
N PHE A 16 1.74 -18.64 -0.04
CA PHE A 16 1.83 -18.73 -1.49
C PHE A 16 3.28 -19.04 -1.90
N GLY A 17 3.59 -20.32 -2.12
CA GLY A 17 4.94 -20.79 -2.49
C GLY A 17 5.48 -20.31 -3.85
N ILE A 18 4.70 -19.53 -4.61
CA ILE A 18 5.09 -18.90 -5.88
C ILE A 18 5.08 -17.37 -5.81
N LEU A 19 4.86 -16.80 -4.62
CA LEU A 19 4.82 -15.35 -4.45
C LEU A 19 6.22 -14.76 -4.64
N ILE A 20 6.31 -13.76 -5.50
CA ILE A 20 7.57 -13.05 -5.78
C ILE A 20 7.54 -11.58 -5.31
N ARG A 21 6.35 -11.00 -5.11
CA ARG A 21 6.19 -9.58 -4.80
C ARG A 21 4.81 -9.27 -4.22
N ILE A 22 4.76 -8.30 -3.32
CA ILE A 22 3.54 -7.69 -2.79
C ILE A 22 3.57 -6.20 -3.18
N ASN A 23 2.49 -5.72 -3.79
CA ASN A 23 2.29 -4.29 -4.06
C ASN A 23 1.20 -3.75 -3.14
N ALA A 24 1.31 -2.48 -2.79
CA ALA A 24 0.27 -1.75 -2.08
C ALA A 24 0.07 -0.40 -2.75
N GLU A 25 -1.11 0.18 -2.61
CA GLU A 25 -1.43 1.49 -3.15
C GLU A 25 -2.19 2.29 -2.09
N THR A 26 -1.88 3.58 -1.96
CA THR A 26 -2.57 4.49 -1.04
C THR A 26 -2.95 5.78 -1.74
N TYR A 27 -4.00 6.44 -1.25
CA TYR A 27 -4.30 7.80 -1.67
C TYR A 27 -3.16 8.73 -1.27
N LYS A 28 -2.73 9.63 -2.18
CA LYS A 28 -1.67 10.60 -1.89
C LYS A 28 -1.97 11.49 -0.66
N PHE A 29 -3.25 11.81 -0.42
CA PHE A 29 -3.65 12.59 0.74
C PHE A 29 -3.71 11.78 2.05
N ASN A 30 -3.61 10.45 2.01
CA ASN A 30 -3.63 9.60 3.18
C ASN A 30 -2.20 9.20 3.61
N ALA A 31 -1.46 10.20 4.10
CA ALA A 31 -0.09 10.01 4.55
C ALA A 31 0.05 8.99 5.71
N ALA A 32 -1.00 8.80 6.51
CA ALA A 32 -0.99 7.84 7.62
C ALA A 32 -0.88 6.39 7.11
N SER A 33 -1.65 6.03 6.08
CA SER A 33 -1.56 4.71 5.46
C SER A 33 -0.21 4.50 4.76
N GLY A 34 0.31 5.52 4.07
CA GLY A 34 1.65 5.46 3.47
C GLY A 34 2.75 5.14 4.51
N LYS A 35 2.74 5.84 5.64
CA LYS A 35 3.68 5.58 6.75
C LYS A 35 3.55 4.19 7.36
N ASP A 36 2.34 3.65 7.43
CA ASP A 36 2.12 2.30 7.94
C ASP A 36 2.62 1.23 6.95
N LEU A 37 2.57 1.49 5.64
CA LEU A 37 3.22 0.63 4.63
C LEU A 37 4.76 0.72 4.70
N GLU A 38 5.33 1.92 4.82
CA GLU A 38 6.78 2.10 5.00
C GLU A 38 7.29 1.33 6.22
N ARG A 39 6.55 1.40 7.33
CA ARG A 39 6.84 0.63 8.56
C ARG A 39 6.73 -0.88 8.38
N ALA A 40 5.90 -1.34 7.44
CA ALA A 40 5.77 -2.75 7.09
C ALA A 40 6.81 -3.20 6.04
N GLY A 41 7.75 -2.34 5.65
CA GLY A 41 8.85 -2.67 4.76
C GLY A 41 8.58 -2.38 3.27
N PHE A 42 7.43 -1.79 2.94
CA PHE A 42 7.16 -1.34 1.58
C PHE A 42 7.99 -0.10 1.24
N ARG A 43 8.26 0.10 -0.06
CA ARG A 43 8.92 1.29 -0.59
C ARG A 43 8.00 1.95 -1.60
N CYS A 44 7.88 3.28 -1.52
CA CYS A 44 7.18 4.05 -2.53
C CYS A 44 8.03 4.09 -3.81
N GLU A 45 7.51 3.50 -4.87
CA GLU A 45 8.09 3.45 -6.21
C GLU A 45 7.57 4.57 -7.12
N GLY A 46 6.43 5.19 -6.79
CA GLY A 46 5.96 6.34 -7.53
C GLY A 46 4.54 6.78 -7.19
N GLY A 47 4.06 7.75 -7.97
CA GLY A 47 2.69 8.23 -7.88
C GLY A 47 2.02 8.25 -9.23
N ARG A 48 0.71 7.97 -9.24
CA ARG A 48 -0.13 8.09 -10.43
C ARG A 48 -1.06 9.28 -10.27
N PRO A 49 -0.91 10.35 -11.06
CA PRO A 49 -1.85 11.46 -11.04
C PRO A 49 -3.23 10.99 -11.54
N ASP A 50 -4.29 11.59 -11.00
CA ASP A 50 -5.67 11.40 -11.45
C ASP A 50 -6.15 9.94 -11.52
N ALA A 51 -5.58 9.07 -10.68
CA ALA A 51 -5.80 7.62 -10.73
C ALA A 51 -7.02 7.15 -9.93
N VAL A 52 -7.61 8.00 -9.09
CA VAL A 52 -8.73 7.60 -8.23
C VAL A 52 -9.75 8.72 -8.07
N VAL A 53 -11.03 8.35 -7.96
CA VAL A 53 -12.13 9.27 -7.67
C VAL A 53 -12.76 8.89 -6.34
N LYS A 54 -12.86 9.85 -5.42
CA LYS A 54 -13.55 9.68 -4.14
C LYS A 54 -14.45 10.88 -3.87
N ASN A 55 -15.73 10.65 -3.65
CA ASN A 55 -16.74 11.70 -3.43
C ASN A 55 -16.74 12.76 -4.54
N GLY A 56 -16.57 12.33 -5.81
CA GLY A 56 -16.51 13.24 -6.96
C GLY A 56 -15.19 13.99 -7.15
N VAL A 57 -14.20 13.77 -6.27
CA VAL A 57 -12.88 14.42 -6.35
C VAL A 57 -11.87 13.45 -6.97
N ILE A 58 -11.27 13.88 -8.07
CA ILE A 58 -10.14 13.19 -8.71
C ILE A 58 -8.88 13.43 -7.87
N SER A 59 -8.10 12.38 -7.63
CA SER A 59 -6.86 12.47 -6.86
C SER A 59 -5.81 11.48 -7.34
N ALA A 60 -4.59 11.67 -6.82
CA ALA A 60 -3.45 10.81 -7.09
C ALA A 60 -3.36 9.66 -6.08
N THR A 61 -2.73 8.57 -6.52
CA THR A 61 -2.32 7.46 -5.65
C THR A 61 -0.80 7.33 -5.60
N LEU A 62 -0.31 6.67 -4.55
CA LEU A 62 1.09 6.34 -4.32
C LEU A 62 1.21 4.82 -4.21
N MET A 63 2.25 4.27 -4.85
CA MET A 63 2.59 2.84 -4.87
C MET A 63 4.02 2.65 -4.42
#